data_AF-A0A2N2VHJ1-F1
#
_entry.id   AF-A0A2N2VHJ1-F1
#
_cell.length_a   1.000
_cell.length_b   1.000
_cell.length_c   1.000
_cell.angle_alpha   90.00
_cell.angle_beta   90.00
_cell.angle_gamma   90.00
#
_symmetry.space_group_name_H-M   'P 1'
#
loop_
_entity.id
_entity.type
_entity.pdbx_description
1 polymer ?
#
loop_
_entity_poly.entity_id
_entity_poly.type
_entity_poly.pdbx_seq_one_letter_code
_entity_poly.pdbx_strand_id
1 'polypeptide(L)' 'MDSVDENEAGVVMLVQQYASKFGITFSSRLMDDPVAKNKLMLLMAEAIMGKRGAVTDEDVL' A
#
# COMPACT_ATOMS: atom_id res chain seq x y z
N MET A 1 19.72 16.57 0.76
CA MET A 1 18.68 16.76 -0.26
C MET A 1 18.23 15.35 -0.57
N ASP A 2 17.51 14.78 0.38
CA ASP A 2 17.25 13.34 0.49
C ASP A 2 15.86 13.26 1.07
N SER A 3 14.87 12.84 0.27
CA SER A 3 13.53 12.50 0.82
C SER A 3 12.55 11.96 -0.22
N VAL A 4 12.73 12.24 -1.52
CA VAL A 4 11.75 11.81 -2.54
C VAL A 4 11.98 10.35 -2.97
N ASP A 5 13.22 9.97 -3.24
CA ASP A 5 13.54 8.63 -3.76
C ASP A 5 13.38 7.49 -2.72
N GLU A 6 13.70 7.75 -1.44
CA GLU A 6 13.53 6.74 -0.38
C GLU A 6 12.06 6.41 -0.11
N ASN A 7 11.17 7.39 -0.28
CA ASN A 7 9.75 7.23 -0.04
C ASN A 7 9.10 6.34 -1.12
N GLU A 8 9.48 6.52 -2.39
CA GLU A 8 8.96 5.68 -3.47
C GLU A 8 9.48 4.24 -3.40
N ALA A 9 10.76 4.04 -3.07
CA ALA A 9 11.31 2.69 -2.88
C ALA A 9 10.60 1.94 -1.74
N GLY A 10 10.30 2.63 -0.63
CA GLY A 10 9.52 2.07 0.48
C GLY A 10 8.09 1.68 0.09
N VAL A 11 7.43 2.51 -0.72
CA VAL A 11 6.11 2.24 -1.27
C VAL A 11 6.11 0.98 -2.15
N VAL A 12 7.04 0.91 -3.10
CA VAL A 12 7.16 -0.24 -4.01
C VAL A 12 7.40 -1.52 -3.21
N MET A 13 8.30 -1.48 -2.22
CA MET A 13 8.59 -2.63 -1.38
C MET A 13 7.34 -3.08 -0.60
N LEU A 14 6.56 -2.16 -0.03
CA LEU A 14 5.35 -2.51 0.71
C LEU A 14 4.31 -3.16 -0.19
N VAL A 15 4.10 -2.62 -1.39
CA VAL A 15 3.17 -3.18 -2.39
C VAL A 15 3.60 -4.59 -2.80
N GLN A 16 4.89 -4.82 -3.04
CA GLN A 16 5.43 -6.14 -3.39
C GLN A 16 5.26 -7.15 -2.25
N GLN A 17 5.55 -6.76 -1.01
CA GLN A 17 5.35 -7.63 0.16
C GLN A 17 3.86 -7.99 0.32
N TYR A 18 2.99 -7.00 0.16
CA TYR A 18 1.55 -7.19 0.25
C TYR A 18 1.04 -8.15 -0.82
N ALA A 19 1.38 -7.91 -2.09
CA ALA A 19 1.00 -8.76 -3.21
C ALA A 19 1.54 -10.19 -3.06
N SER A 20 2.77 -10.36 -2.58
CA SER A 20 3.35 -11.68 -2.33
C SER A 20 2.61 -12.47 -1.24
N LYS A 21 2.09 -11.77 -0.22
CA LYS A 21 1.39 -12.39 0.92
C LYS A 21 -0.06 -12.72 0.62
N PHE A 22 -0.77 -11.83 -0.08
CA PHE A 22 -2.22 -11.93 -0.25
C PHE A 22 -2.67 -12.22 -1.70
N GLY A 23 -1.78 -12.10 -2.68
CA GLY A 23 -2.12 -12.27 -4.10
C GLY A 23 -2.99 -11.15 -4.68
N ILE A 24 -3.01 -9.97 -4.03
CA ILE A 24 -3.86 -8.83 -4.39
C ILE A 24 -3.01 -7.64 -4.79
N THR A 25 -3.46 -6.93 -5.82
CA THR A 25 -2.91 -5.65 -6.29
C THR A 25 -4.00 -4.57 -6.24
N PHE A 26 -3.62 -3.30 -6.30
CA PHE A 26 -4.53 -2.15 -6.19
C PHE A 26 -4.62 -1.37 -7.50
N SER A 27 -5.73 -0.66 -7.73
CA SER A 27 -5.83 0.19 -8.91
C SER A 27 -4.85 1.36 -8.85
N SER A 28 -4.30 1.72 -10.01
CA SER A 28 -3.39 2.86 -10.15
C SER A 28 -4.04 4.17 -9.69
N ARG A 29 -5.36 4.31 -9.86
CA ARG A 29 -6.12 5.49 -9.43
C ARG A 29 -5.96 5.76 -7.93
N LEU A 30 -5.95 4.73 -7.08
CA LEU A 30 -5.74 4.91 -5.64
C LEU A 30 -4.29 5.28 -5.31
N MET A 31 -3.34 4.87 -6.14
CA MET A 31 -1.92 5.22 -5.98
C MET A 31 -1.61 6.64 -6.46
N ASP A 32 -2.41 7.17 -7.40
CA ASP A 32 -2.27 8.53 -7.94
C ASP A 32 -2.93 9.60 -7.05
N ASP A 33 -3.86 9.22 -6.17
CA ASP A 33 -4.46 10.11 -5.17
C ASP A 33 -3.64 10.06 -3.86
N PRO A 34 -3.02 11.17 -3.42
CA PRO A 34 -2.18 11.17 -2.22
C PRO A 34 -2.89 10.73 -0.94
N VAL A 35 -4.20 11.01 -0.80
CA VAL A 35 -4.99 10.63 0.37
C VAL A 35 -5.28 9.14 0.34
N ALA A 36 -5.74 8.64 -0.81
CA ALA A 36 -6.02 7.21 -1.00
C ALA A 36 -4.74 6.38 -0.85
N LYS A 37 -3.63 6.81 -1.44
CA LYS A 37 -2.31 6.18 -1.34
C LYS A 37 -1.88 6.03 0.11
N ASN A 38 -1.95 7.10 0.91
CA ASN A 38 -1.56 7.06 2.32
C ASN A 38 -2.44 6.11 3.14
N LYS A 39 -3.76 6.14 2.93
CA LYS A 39 -4.70 5.21 3.58
C LYS A 39 -4.37 3.77 3.19
N LEU A 40 -4.14 3.51 1.91
CA LEU A 40 -3.81 2.18 1.40
C LEU A 40 -2.49 1.65 1.98
N MET A 41 -1.45 2.50 2.06
CA MET A 41 -0.17 2.16 2.66
C MET A 41 -0.31 1.73 4.14
N LEU A 42 -1.11 2.47 4.92
CA LEU A 42 -1.39 2.10 6.31
C LEU A 42 -2.09 0.74 6.40
N LEU A 43 -3.13 0.54 5.60
CA LEU A 43 -3.92 -0.69 5.60
C LEU A 43 -3.09 -1.92 5.16
N MET A 44 -2.24 -1.78 4.14
CA MET A 44 -1.30 -2.83 3.73
C MET A 44 -0.34 -3.19 4.86
N ALA A 45 0.22 -2.19 5.56
CA ALA A 45 1.13 -2.43 6.67
C ALA A 45 0.44 -3.18 7.82
N GLU A 46 -0.79 -2.79 8.18
CA GLU A 46 -1.59 -3.48 9.20
C GLU A 46 -1.89 -4.94 8.83
N ALA A 47 -2.25 -5.20 7.57
CA ALA A 47 -2.49 -6.54 7.06
C ALA A 47 -1.20 -7.40 7.05
N ILE A 48 -0.07 -6.82 6.62
CA ILE A 48 1.23 -7.49 6.65
C ILE A 48 1.61 -7.88 8.08
N MET A 49 1.42 -6.97 9.04
CA MET A 49 1.63 -7.21 10.48
C MET A 49 0.63 -8.20 11.11
N GLY A 50 -0.40 -8.64 10.38
CA GLY A 50 -1.42 -9.56 10.87
C GLY A 50 -2.44 -8.92 11.80
N LYS A 51 -2.53 -7.58 11.83
CA LYS A 51 -3.54 -6.83 12.62
C LYS A 51 -4.92 -6.89 11.97
N ARG A 52 -4.98 -7.15 10.67
CA ARG A 52 -6.21 -7.36 9.91
C ARG A 52 -6.00 -8.35 8.77
N GLY A 53 -7.11 -8.78 8.15
CA GLY A 53 -7.10 -9.57 6.92
C GLY A 53 -6.71 -8.72 5.69
N ALA A 54 -6.78 -9.35 4.52
CA ALA A 54 -6.51 -8.68 3.26
C ALA A 54 -7.44 -7.45 3.07
N VAL A 55 -6.86 -6.41 2.48
CA VAL A 55 -7.51 -5.19 2.00
C VAL A 55 -7.56 -5.13 0.48
N THR A 56 -8.57 -4.45 -0.03
CA THR A 56 -8.80 -4.21 -1.45
C THR A 56 -9.07 -2.72 -1.70
N ASP A 57 -9.25 -2.35 -2.96
CA ASP A 57 -9.65 -0.99 -3.35
C ASP A 57 -10.91 -0.52 -2.58
N GLU A 58 -11.85 -1.41 -2.27
CA GLU A 58 -13.11 -1.11 -1.56
C GLU A 58 -12.89 -0.60 -0.13
N ASP A 59 -11.80 -0.98 0.54
CA ASP A 59 -11.47 -0.49 1.89
C ASP A 59 -11.00 0.97 1.88
N VAL A 60 -10.57 1.46 0.71
CA VAL A 60 -9.99 2.78 0.54
C VAL A 60 -11.05 3.80 0.09
N LEU A 61 -12.02 3.37 -0.72
CA LEU A 61 -13.15 4.15 -1.22
C LEU A 61 -14.04 4.75 -0.11
#